data_AF-A0A1C6GLW4-F1
#
_entry.id   AF-A0A1C6GLW4-F1
#
_cell.length_a   1.000
_cell.length_b   1.000
_cell.length_c   1.000
_cell.angle_alpha   90.00
_cell.angle_beta   90.00
_cell.angle_gamma   90.00
#
_symmetry.space_group_name_H-M   'P 1'
#
loop_
_entity.id
_entity.type
_entity.pdbx_description
1 polymer ?
#
loop_
_entity_poly.entity_id
_entity_poly.type
_entity_poly.pdbx_seq_one_letter_code
_entity_poly.pdbx_strand_id
1 'polypeptide(L)'
;MEKIVERNMLYDFYGELLTPHQQEIYESIIFQDLSLSEVAEIHGISRQGVHDLVRRCDKLLEGYENKLHLVERFVTLKSSVSELRELTKAYEKSRDDKLFGQIDRLCQTILEEL
;
A
#
# COMPACT_ATOMS: atom_id res chain seq x y z
N MET A 1 10.60 3.11 -1.72
CA MET A 1 9.86 1.84 -1.84
C MET A 1 10.04 1.34 -3.27
N GLU A 2 10.23 0.05 -3.51
CA GLU A 2 10.29 -0.47 -4.88
C GLU A 2 8.92 -0.28 -5.56
N LYS A 3 8.90 0.08 -6.85
CA LYS A 3 7.65 0.34 -7.59
C LYS A 3 6.65 -0.82 -7.57
N ILE A 4 7.13 -2.06 -7.47
CA ILE A 4 6.28 -3.26 -7.38
C ILE A 4 5.60 -3.32 -6.00
N VAL A 5 6.34 -3.04 -4.92
CA VAL A 5 5.80 -3.00 -3.56
C VAL A 5 4.76 -1.88 -3.43
N GLU A 6 5.00 -0.74 -4.05
CA GLU A 6 4.07 0.39 -4.10
C GLU A 6 2.77 0.03 -4.84
N ARG A 7 2.85 -0.60 -6.02
CA ARG A 7 1.66 -1.05 -6.78
C ARG A 7 0.81 -2.07 -6.05
N ASN A 8 1.44 -3.03 -5.36
CA ASN A 8 0.72 -4.05 -4.61
C ASN A 8 -0.05 -3.42 -3.45
N MET A 9 0.59 -2.53 -2.69
CA MET A 9 -0.09 -1.80 -1.60
C MET A 9 -1.22 -0.92 -2.13
N LEU A 10 -1.01 -0.21 -3.24
CA LEU A 10 -2.08 0.58 -3.84
C LEU A 10 -3.27 -0.30 -4.28
N TYR A 11 -3.01 -1.48 -4.83
CA TYR A 11 -4.07 -2.43 -5.19
C TYR A 11 -4.79 -2.99 -3.96
N ASP A 12 -4.07 -3.35 -2.90
CA ASP A 12 -4.68 -3.88 -1.67
C ASP A 12 -5.66 -2.87 -1.02
N PHE A 13 -5.36 -1.56 -1.14
CA PHE A 13 -6.19 -0.51 -0.57
C PHE A 13 -7.31 -0.02 -1.49
N TYR A 14 -7.08 -0.01 -2.81
CA TYR A 14 -7.95 0.66 -3.76
C TYR A 14 -8.44 -0.23 -4.92
N GLY A 15 -8.01 -1.49 -4.99
CA GLY A 15 -8.33 -2.44 -6.06
C GLY A 15 -9.83 -2.68 -6.19
N GLU A 16 -10.57 -2.67 -5.08
CA GLU A 16 -12.04 -2.78 -5.03
C GLU A 16 -12.77 -1.59 -5.70
N LEU A 17 -12.08 -0.48 -5.97
CA LEU A 17 -12.63 0.67 -6.70
C LEU A 17 -12.47 0.56 -8.21
N LEU A 18 -11.75 -0.46 -8.69
CA LEU A 18 -11.66 -0.79 -10.10
C LEU A 18 -12.91 -1.58 -10.53
N THR A 19 -13.22 -1.57 -11.82
CA THR A 19 -14.29 -2.44 -12.32
C THR A 19 -13.84 -3.91 -12.31
N PRO A 20 -14.76 -4.89 -12.26
CA PRO A 20 -14.38 -6.31 -12.26
C PRO A 20 -13.45 -6.69 -13.42
N HIS A 21 -13.72 -6.16 -14.62
CA HIS A 21 -12.86 -6.38 -15.79
C HIS A 21 -11.45 -5.77 -15.65
N GLN A 22 -11.33 -4.64 -14.96
CA GLN A 22 -10.04 -4.02 -14.68
C GLN A 22 -9.25 -4.83 -13.65
N GLN A 23 -9.92 -5.32 -12.60
CA GLN A 23 -9.33 -6.17 -11.58
C GLN A 23 -8.75 -7.44 -12.21
N GLU A 24 -9.57 -8.19 -12.96
CA GLU A 24 -9.14 -9.44 -13.61
C GLU A 24 -7.85 -9.25 -14.43
N ILE A 25 -7.84 -8.25 -15.33
CA ILE A 25 -6.67 -7.99 -16.19
C ILE A 25 -5.46 -7.53 -15.35
N TYR A 26 -5.68 -6.67 -14.36
CA TYR A 26 -4.59 -6.15 -13.53
C TYR A 26 -3.97 -7.26 -12.68
N GLU A 27 -4.79 -8.12 -12.08
CA GLU A 27 -4.33 -9.24 -11.26
C GLU A 27 -3.57 -10.28 -12.08
N SER A 28 -4.04 -10.58 -13.29
CA SER A 28 -3.33 -11.47 -14.21
C SER A 28 -1.92 -10.99 -14.53
N ILE A 29 -1.71 -9.68 -14.69
CA ILE A 29 -0.39 -9.11 -14.98
C ILE A 29 0.48 -8.98 -13.72
N ILE A 30 -0.09 -8.53 -12.60
CA ILE A 30 0.67 -8.11 -11.42
C ILE A 30 0.88 -9.24 -10.41
N PHE A 31 -0.07 -10.17 -10.30
CA PHE A 31 -0.01 -11.25 -9.29
C PHE A 31 0.15 -12.65 -9.90
N GLN A 32 -0.25 -12.85 -11.15
CA GLN A 32 -0.17 -14.16 -11.82
C GLN A 32 1.02 -14.26 -12.79
N ASP A 33 1.80 -13.19 -12.96
CA ASP A 33 2.94 -13.10 -13.90
C ASP A 33 2.59 -13.48 -15.35
N LEU A 34 1.33 -13.33 -15.76
CA LEU A 34 0.96 -13.54 -17.16
C LEU A 34 1.54 -12.44 -18.05
N SER A 35 1.96 -12.81 -19.25
CA SER A 35 2.39 -11.84 -20.24
C SER A 35 1.19 -11.07 -20.82
N LEU A 36 1.46 -9.84 -21.31
CA LEU A 36 0.44 -9.05 -22.01
C LEU A 36 -0.20 -9.77 -23.20
N SER A 37 0.52 -10.72 -23.83
CA SER A 37 0.00 -11.51 -24.94
C SER A 37 -0.96 -12.60 -24.46
N GLU A 38 -0.65 -13.29 -23.37
CA GLU A 38 -1.53 -14.31 -22.77
C GLU A 38 -2.84 -13.67 -22.29
N VAL A 39 -2.76 -12.52 -21.60
CA VAL A 39 -3.95 -11.79 -21.14
C VAL A 39 -4.78 -11.26 -22.32
N ALA A 40 -4.12 -10.79 -23.39
CA ALA A 40 -4.80 -10.35 -24.61
C ALA A 40 -5.61 -11.49 -25.26
N GLU A 41 -5.05 -12.70 -25.31
CA GLU A 41 -5.71 -13.89 -25.83
C GLU A 41 -6.91 -14.29 -24.94
N ILE A 42 -6.73 -14.35 -23.62
CA ILE A 42 -7.78 -14.71 -22.65
C ILE A 42 -8.98 -13.77 -22.74
N HIS A 43 -8.74 -12.46 -22.82
CA HIS A 43 -9.80 -11.45 -22.80
C HIS A 43 -10.26 -11.01 -24.20
N GLY A 44 -9.69 -11.56 -25.27
CA GLY A 44 -10.06 -11.22 -26.66
C GLY A 44 -9.79 -9.75 -27.02
N ILE A 45 -8.77 -9.12 -26.43
CA ILE A 45 -8.38 -7.73 -26.69
C ILE A 45 -6.97 -7.67 -27.28
N SER A 46 -6.54 -6.50 -27.76
CA SER A 46 -5.17 -6.36 -28.26
C SER A 46 -4.15 -6.29 -27.11
N ARG A 47 -2.92 -6.73 -27.36
CA ARG A 47 -1.78 -6.56 -26.44
C ARG A 47 -1.61 -5.10 -25.99
N GLN A 48 -1.83 -4.15 -26.91
CA GLN A 48 -1.81 -2.72 -26.61
C GLN A 48 -2.97 -2.33 -25.68
N GLY A 49 -4.16 -2.90 -25.89
CA GLY A 49 -5.32 -2.70 -25.03
C GLY A 49 -5.07 -3.16 -23.59
N VAL A 50 -4.42 -4.31 -23.39
CA VAL A 50 -4.00 -4.78 -22.06
C VAL A 50 -3.05 -3.78 -21.41
N HIS A 51 -1.99 -3.40 -22.14
CA HIS A 51 -1.00 -2.43 -21.65
C HIS A 51 -1.64 -1.10 -21.22
N ASP A 52 -2.53 -0.56 -22.05
CA ASP A 52 -3.20 0.72 -21.77
C ASP A 52 -4.22 0.61 -20.65
N LEU A 53 -4.83 -0.56 -20.45
CA LEU A 53 -5.69 -0.82 -19.31
C LEU A 53 -4.90 -0.83 -18.01
N VAL A 54 -3.79 -1.59 -17.93
CA VAL A 54 -2.93 -1.65 -16.73
C VAL A 54 -2.45 -0.25 -16.36
N ARG A 55 -1.96 0.52 -17.34
CA ARG A 55 -1.51 1.90 -17.12
C ARG A 55 -2.63 2.83 -16.63
N ARG A 56 -3.88 2.61 -17.05
CA ARG A 56 -5.02 3.37 -16.53
C ARG A 56 -5.36 2.98 -15.10
N CYS A 57 -5.27 1.70 -14.76
CA CYS A 57 -5.46 1.23 -13.39
C CYS A 57 -4.43 1.83 -12.46
N ASP A 58 -3.13 1.80 -12.82
CA ASP A 58 -2.06 2.46 -12.05
C ASP A 58 -2.43 3.92 -11.72
N LYS A 59 -2.81 4.70 -12.74
CA LYS A 59 -3.18 6.11 -12.57
C LYS A 59 -4.41 6.31 -11.70
N LEU A 60 -5.39 5.39 -11.74
CA LEU A 60 -6.57 5.46 -10.89
C LEU A 60 -6.18 5.20 -9.43
N LEU A 61 -5.42 4.14 -9.17
CA LEU A 61 -4.96 3.78 -7.83
C LEU A 61 -4.06 4.86 -7.23
N GLU A 62 -3.08 5.37 -7.99
CA GLU A 62 -2.28 6.55 -7.61
C GLU A 62 -3.16 7.79 -7.37
N GLY A 63 -4.19 7.98 -8.20
CA GLY A 63 -5.14 9.07 -8.06
C GLY A 63 -5.99 9.00 -6.79
N TYR A 64 -6.31 7.79 -6.32
CA TYR A 64 -6.97 7.58 -5.04
C TYR A 64 -6.01 7.86 -3.88
N GLU A 65 -4.77 7.37 -3.95
CA GLU A 65 -3.77 7.65 -2.91
C GLU A 65 -3.49 9.14 -2.76
N ASN A 66 -3.30 9.87 -3.88
CA ASN A 66 -3.07 11.31 -3.84
C ASN A 66 -4.23 12.12 -3.21
N LYS A 67 -5.41 11.52 -3.05
CA LYS A 67 -6.58 12.15 -2.42
C LYS A 67 -6.83 11.68 -1.00
N LEU A 68 -6.53 10.42 -0.72
CA LEU A 68 -6.95 9.74 0.51
C LEU A 68 -5.78 9.44 1.45
N HIS A 69 -4.56 9.34 0.91
CA HIS A 69 -3.31 9.10 1.65
C HIS A 69 -3.35 7.85 2.55
N LEU A 70 -4.14 6.83 2.19
CA LEU A 70 -4.35 5.68 3.10
C LEU A 70 -3.11 4.79 3.18
N VAL A 71 -2.39 4.60 2.07
CA VAL A 71 -1.16 3.80 2.08
C VAL A 71 -0.07 4.53 2.86
N GLU A 72 0.11 5.82 2.62
CA GLU A 72 1.05 6.67 3.37
C GLU A 72 0.77 6.59 4.88
N ARG A 73 -0.48 6.86 5.29
CA ARG A 73 -0.89 6.79 6.70
C ARG A 73 -0.68 5.40 7.30
N PHE A 74 -0.97 4.34 6.54
CA PHE A 74 -0.75 2.97 7.00
C PHE A 74 0.74 2.67 7.24
N VAL A 75 1.62 3.08 6.32
CA VAL A 75 3.07 2.89 6.46
C VAL A 75 3.62 3.67 7.65
N THR A 76 3.19 4.93 7.82
CA THR A 76 3.58 5.78 8.95
C THR A 76 3.11 5.19 10.28
N LEU A 77 1.86 4.75 10.35
CA LEU A 77 1.30 4.09 11.54
C LEU A 77 2.08 2.81 11.88
N LYS A 78 2.36 1.97 10.87
CA LYS A 78 3.13 0.73 11.07
C LYS A 78 4.53 1.01 11.60
N SER A 79 5.21 2.04 11.10
CA SER A 79 6.51 2.49 11.62
C SER A 79 6.41 2.95 13.06
N SER A 80 5.43 3.80 13.37
CA SER A 80 5.22 4.37 14.71
C SER A 80 4.91 3.28 15.74
N VAL A 81 4.08 2.30 15.40
CA VAL A 81 3.81 1.13 16.26
C VAL A 81 5.07 0.28 16.48
N SER A 82 5.91 0.11 15.44
CA SER A 82 7.18 -0.61 15.58
C SER A 82 8.13 0.12 16.52
N GLU A 83 8.23 1.45 16.42
CA GLU A 83 9.05 2.26 17.32
C GLU A 83 8.54 2.20 18.77
N LEU A 84 7.22 2.31 18.96
CA LEU A 84 6.58 2.18 20.28
C LEU A 84 6.92 0.85 20.94
N ARG A 85 6.94 -0.24 20.17
CA ARG A 85 7.32 -1.57 20.65
C ARG A 85 8.79 -1.62 21.11
N GLU A 86 9.71 -1.00 20.37
CA GLU A 86 11.12 -0.97 20.75
C GLU A 86 11.36 -0.07 21.97
N LEU A 87 10.72 1.09 22.04
CA LEU A 87 10.78 1.98 23.21
C LEU A 87 10.25 1.29 24.47
N THR A 88 9.14 0.56 24.35
CA THR A 88 8.56 -0.19 25.46
C THR A 88 9.52 -1.28 25.97
N LYS A 89 10.14 -2.05 25.07
CA LYS A 89 11.17 -3.04 25.44
C LYS A 89 12.39 -2.39 26.10
N ALA A 90 12.83 -1.23 25.60
CA ALA A 90 13.95 -0.50 26.18
C ALA A 90 13.61 0.03 27.58
N TYR A 91 12.38 0.50 27.79
CA TYR A 91 11.88 0.94 29.08
C TYR A 91 11.80 -0.20 30.09
N GLU A 92 11.30 -1.38 29.69
CA GLU A 92 11.26 -2.56 30.57
C GLU A 92 12.64 -2.94 31.13
N LYS A 93 13.69 -2.79 30.31
CA LYS A 93 15.07 -3.12 30.68
C LYS A 93 15.75 -2.04 31.54
N SER A 94 15.56 -0.78 31.19
CA SER A 94 16.30 0.34 31.79
C SER A 94 15.56 1.03 32.93
N ARG A 95 14.22 0.98 32.94
CA ARG A 95 13.35 1.82 33.78
C ARG A 95 13.66 3.32 33.66
N ASP A 96 14.13 3.77 32.51
CA ASP A 96 14.42 5.19 32.25
C ASP A 96 13.13 5.96 31.95
N ASP A 97 12.73 6.85 32.86
CA ASP A 97 11.55 7.70 32.72
C ASP A 97 11.56 8.58 31.45
N LYS A 98 12.74 8.85 30.86
CA LYS A 98 12.82 9.55 29.57
C LYS A 98 12.18 8.75 28.44
N LEU A 99 12.29 7.42 28.46
CA LEU A 99 11.67 6.53 27.49
C LEU A 99 10.15 6.54 27.63
N PHE A 100 9.65 6.59 28.87
CA PHE A 100 8.21 6.74 29.12
C PHE A 100 7.67 8.03 28.48
N GLY A 101 8.38 9.15 28.65
CA GLY A 101 8.02 10.40 27.99
C GLY A 101 8.09 10.35 26.45
N GLN A 102 8.98 9.53 25.86
CA GLN A 102 9.00 9.31 24.42
C GLN A 102 7.81 8.46 23.95
N ILE A 103 7.46 7.41 24.70
CA ILE A 103 6.28 6.57 24.42
C ILE A 103 5.01 7.41 24.44
N ASP A 104 4.82 8.24 25.47
CA ASP A 104 3.62 9.09 25.58
C ASP A 104 3.50 10.08 24.41
N ARG A 105 4.59 10.74 24.03
CA ARG A 105 4.61 11.62 22.85
C ARG A 105 4.28 10.88 21.56
N LEU A 106 4.86 9.69 21.36
CA LEU A 106 4.60 8.90 20.16
C LEU A 106 3.14 8.44 20.10
N CYS A 107 2.55 8.06 21.24
CA CYS A 107 1.11 7.77 21.33
C CYS A 107 0.26 8.98 20.93
N GLN A 108 0.60 10.18 21.38
CA GLN A 108 -0.12 11.41 21.03
C GLN A 108 -0.03 11.70 19.52
N THR A 109 1.16 11.60 18.93
CA THR A 109 1.34 11.77 17.48
C THR A 109 0.51 10.76 16.68
N ILE A 110 0.51 9.48 17.07
CA ILE A 110 -0.30 8.46 16.40
C ILE A 110 -1.80 8.82 16.46
N LEU A 111 -2.28 9.32 17.61
CA LEU A 111 -3.68 9.70 17.78
C LEU A 111 -4.07 10.95 16.97
N GLU A 112 -3.16 11.90 16.76
CA GLU A 112 -3.39 13.10 15.96
C GLU A 112 -3.43 12.81 14.44
N GLU A 113 -2.77 11.73 13.99
CA GLU A 113 -2.70 11.32 12.58
C GLU A 113 -3.83 10.35 12.15
N LEU A 114 -4.70 9.94 13.07
CA LEU A 114 -5.87 9.06 12.85
C LEU A 114 -7.16 9.84 12.50
#